data_AF-A0A353QU06-F1
#
_entry.id   AF-A0A353QU06-F1
#
_cell.length_a   1.000
_cell.length_b   1.000
_cell.length_c   1.000
_cell.angle_alpha   90.00
_cell.angle_beta   90.00
_cell.angle_gamma   90.00
#
_symmetry.space_group_name_H-M   'P 1'
#
loop_
_entity.id
_entity.type
_entity.pdbx_description
1 polymer ?
#
loop_
_entity_poly.entity_id
_entity_poly.type
_entity_poly.pdbx_seq_one_letter_code
_entity_poly.pdbx_strand_id
1 'polypeptide(L)'
;KSAMKYIAKITTKFNSNDYKAIWLSNKFLKNSSDTSTGLKDLALKYHLNEKEVLKFCNNSYETLRKKLIKSKNAVMLCDLLFTSVVWANAQWISNQATKFLTGKKGSSAEYSMANKELVEKRAETHEKNKKKKWLGVMGLCTAMSIVTAGLVNKSLLTKKTGGFLKYVQDKAVNFDYKKGVYMPKFPLFLVAFFGAGLGTLSAARNKTELKDLSIRVGSLDALYFTGDLAIASILSRLCDKTFKTDLMKKEYSKNNLWNKIFPPAQKIDEITNIKSKKYALGIYWASMLSLMGLLGFAVPAITNKLTRKDIEQDLAKQSLNNIHNLSDLISPKSREIFKEFVKS
;
A
#
# COMPACT_ATOMS: atom_id res chain seq x y z
N LYS A 1 6.30 9.28 -20.61
CA LYS A 1 7.18 10.21 -21.40
C LYS A 1 6.87 11.70 -21.19
N SER A 2 5.66 12.12 -20.76
CA SER A 2 5.28 13.55 -20.72
C SER A 2 5.56 14.31 -19.40
N ALA A 3 5.50 13.67 -18.23
CA ALA A 3 5.69 14.37 -16.94
C ALA A 3 7.12 14.92 -16.74
N MET A 4 8.15 14.14 -17.10
CA MET A 4 9.55 14.58 -16.98
C MET A 4 9.92 15.72 -17.94
N LYS A 5 9.26 15.82 -19.10
CA LYS A 5 9.47 16.94 -20.05
C LYS A 5 8.90 18.25 -19.48
N TYR A 6 7.77 18.18 -18.78
CA TYR A 6 7.17 19.33 -18.10
C TYR A 6 7.93 19.73 -16.84
N ILE A 7 8.38 18.77 -16.03
CA ILE A 7 9.16 19.07 -14.82
C ILE A 7 10.56 19.60 -15.17
N ALA A 8 11.18 19.14 -16.26
CA ALA A 8 12.40 19.74 -16.82
C ALA A 8 12.18 21.20 -17.27
N LYS A 9 11.04 21.50 -17.92
CA LYS A 9 10.67 22.88 -18.28
C LYS A 9 10.42 23.78 -17.08
N ILE A 10 9.82 23.25 -16.01
CA ILE A 10 9.48 24.01 -14.78
C ILE A 10 10.73 24.24 -13.90
N THR A 11 11.74 23.38 -13.95
CA THR A 11 12.89 23.47 -13.02
C THR A 11 14.14 24.18 -13.53
N THR A 12 14.33 24.43 -14.84
CA THR A 12 15.20 25.46 -15.46
C THR A 12 15.47 25.11 -16.94
N LYS A 13 15.78 26.12 -17.76
CA LYS A 13 16.18 26.08 -19.20
C LYS A 13 17.08 24.89 -19.58
N PHE A 14 16.52 23.70 -19.82
CA PHE A 14 17.20 22.60 -20.50
C PHE A 14 16.63 22.50 -21.93
N ASN A 15 17.50 22.49 -22.94
CA ASN A 15 17.09 22.37 -24.33
C ASN A 15 16.46 20.99 -24.61
N SER A 16 15.79 20.86 -25.76
CA SER A 16 14.94 19.71 -26.08
C SER A 16 15.66 18.35 -26.15
N ASN A 17 16.99 18.27 -26.06
CA ASN A 17 17.75 17.02 -25.92
C ASN A 17 18.41 16.84 -24.53
N ASP A 18 18.63 17.93 -23.78
CA ASP A 18 19.33 17.92 -22.49
C ASP A 18 18.48 17.37 -21.33
N TYR A 19 17.16 17.30 -21.52
CA TYR A 19 16.26 16.66 -20.55
C TYR A 19 16.64 15.21 -20.26
N LYS A 20 17.35 14.53 -21.17
CA LYS A 20 17.77 13.13 -20.96
C LYS A 20 18.77 13.00 -19.83
N ALA A 21 19.49 14.06 -19.43
CA ALA A 21 20.35 14.07 -18.24
C ALA A 21 19.59 13.67 -16.95
N ILE A 22 18.27 13.93 -16.89
CA ILE A 22 17.40 13.49 -15.79
C ILE A 22 17.28 11.97 -15.68
N TRP A 23 17.63 11.23 -16.73
CA TRP A 23 17.63 9.76 -16.75
C TRP A 23 18.89 9.16 -16.11
N LEU A 24 19.81 9.99 -15.64
CA LEU A 24 20.92 9.53 -14.83
C LEU A 24 20.39 8.81 -13.59
N SER A 25 20.82 7.56 -13.38
CA SER A 25 20.35 6.74 -12.27
C SER A 25 20.78 7.34 -10.91
N ASN A 26 19.95 7.20 -9.87
CA ASN A 26 20.27 7.71 -8.54
C ASN A 26 21.56 7.12 -7.96
N LYS A 27 21.97 5.93 -8.41
CA LYS A 27 23.27 5.33 -8.03
C LYS A 27 24.47 6.22 -8.34
N PHE A 28 24.38 7.04 -9.39
CA PHE A 28 25.43 7.97 -9.82
C PHE A 28 25.32 9.35 -9.14
N LEU A 29 24.29 9.60 -8.33
CA LEU A 29 24.08 10.89 -7.66
C LEU A 29 24.66 10.97 -6.25
N LYS A 30 25.47 9.98 -5.84
CA LYS A 30 26.09 9.94 -4.50
C LYS A 30 27.10 11.07 -4.30
N ASN A 31 27.94 11.32 -5.29
CA ASN A 31 28.96 12.36 -5.27
C ASN A 31 29.27 12.85 -6.70
N SER A 32 30.06 13.92 -6.81
CA SER A 32 30.46 14.56 -8.07
C SER A 32 31.21 13.60 -9.03
N SER A 33 32.05 12.70 -8.50
CA SER A 33 32.82 11.74 -9.31
C SER A 33 31.91 10.70 -9.97
N ASP A 34 31.01 10.12 -9.18
CA ASP A 34 30.00 9.18 -9.67
C ASP A 34 29.07 9.84 -10.69
N THR A 35 28.75 11.13 -10.49
CA THR A 35 27.90 11.90 -11.42
C THR A 35 28.61 12.12 -12.75
N SER A 36 29.91 12.42 -12.74
CA SER A 36 30.71 12.55 -13.97
C SER A 36 30.74 11.22 -14.74
N THR A 37 31.04 10.12 -14.06
CA THR A 37 31.07 8.79 -14.67
C THR A 37 29.73 8.44 -15.32
N GLY A 38 28.64 8.58 -14.56
CA GLY A 38 27.32 8.26 -15.09
C GLY A 38 26.84 9.21 -16.18
N LEU A 39 27.25 10.49 -16.17
CA LEU A 39 26.93 11.43 -17.26
C LEU A 39 27.65 11.04 -18.56
N LYS A 40 28.93 10.63 -18.48
CA LYS A 40 29.68 10.14 -19.64
C LYS A 40 29.03 8.90 -20.25
N ASP A 41 28.65 7.93 -19.43
CA ASP A 41 27.92 6.73 -19.87
C ASP A 41 26.60 7.08 -20.55
N LEU A 42 25.87 8.04 -19.98
CA LEU A 42 24.59 8.51 -20.50
C LEU A 42 24.77 9.28 -21.82
N ALA A 43 25.83 10.08 -21.93
CA ALA A 43 26.17 10.85 -23.11
C ALA A 43 26.52 9.95 -24.29
N LEU A 44 27.32 8.90 -24.06
CA LEU A 44 27.60 7.88 -25.05
C LEU A 44 26.31 7.17 -25.51
N LYS A 45 25.46 6.80 -24.56
CA LYS A 45 24.23 6.04 -24.85
C LYS A 45 23.16 6.83 -25.60
N TYR A 46 23.06 8.14 -25.36
CA TYR A 46 21.98 8.98 -25.87
C TYR A 46 22.44 10.12 -26.78
N HIS A 47 23.71 10.11 -27.17
CA HIS A 47 24.38 11.15 -27.96
C HIS A 47 24.18 12.55 -27.37
N LEU A 48 24.41 12.71 -26.06
CA LEU A 48 24.30 14.01 -25.38
C LEU A 48 25.61 14.76 -25.45
N ASN A 49 25.54 16.08 -25.65
CA ASN A 49 26.71 16.94 -25.52
C ASN A 49 26.96 17.27 -24.04
N GLU A 50 27.92 16.58 -23.43
CA GLU A 50 28.28 16.74 -22.01
C GLU A 50 28.62 18.20 -21.67
N LYS A 51 29.35 18.89 -22.55
CA LYS A 51 29.79 20.27 -22.35
C LYS A 51 28.60 21.23 -22.30
N GLU A 52 27.59 21.01 -23.15
CA GLU A 52 26.36 21.81 -23.14
C GLU A 52 25.58 21.63 -21.83
N VAL A 53 25.39 20.38 -21.38
CA VAL A 53 24.73 20.07 -20.11
C VAL A 53 25.44 20.74 -18.93
N LEU A 54 26.78 20.71 -18.92
CA LEU A 54 27.60 21.32 -17.87
C LEU A 54 27.63 22.85 -17.93
N LYS A 55 27.51 23.45 -19.12
CA LYS A 55 27.44 24.91 -19.28
C LYS A 55 26.26 25.51 -18.50
N PHE A 56 25.12 24.83 -18.47
CA PHE A 56 23.95 25.22 -17.66
C PHE A 56 24.11 24.95 -16.16
N CYS A 57 25.21 24.31 -15.76
CA CYS A 57 25.53 23.94 -14.39
C CYS A 57 26.85 24.57 -13.90
N ASN A 58 27.22 25.73 -14.45
CA ASN A 58 28.46 26.45 -14.14
C ASN A 58 29.71 25.56 -14.28
N ASN A 59 29.71 24.68 -15.28
CA ASN A 59 30.76 23.69 -15.54
C ASN A 59 31.09 22.80 -14.32
N SER A 60 30.11 22.56 -13.44
CA SER A 60 30.29 21.80 -12.20
C SER A 60 29.36 20.59 -12.13
N TYR A 61 29.96 19.41 -12.01
CA TYR A 61 29.23 18.17 -11.76
C TYR A 61 28.51 18.17 -10.41
N GLU A 62 29.01 18.89 -9.40
CA GLU A 62 28.31 19.01 -8.11
C GLU A 62 27.05 19.87 -8.24
N THR A 63 27.10 20.96 -9.01
CA THR A 63 25.92 21.78 -9.34
C THR A 63 24.91 20.96 -10.15
N LEU A 64 25.37 20.21 -11.14
CA LEU A 64 24.53 19.29 -11.91
C LEU A 64 23.87 18.25 -10.99
N ARG A 65 24.64 17.60 -10.12
CA ARG A 65 24.16 16.60 -9.17
C ARG A 65 23.03 17.16 -8.29
N LYS A 66 23.22 18.34 -7.68
CA LYS A 66 22.19 18.98 -6.85
C LYS A 66 20.93 19.32 -7.64
N LYS A 67 21.08 19.84 -8.87
CA LYS A 67 19.93 20.14 -9.76
C LYS A 67 19.17 18.86 -10.11
N LEU A 68 19.88 17.79 -10.49
CA LEU A 68 19.27 16.50 -10.83
C LEU A 68 18.52 15.88 -9.64
N ILE A 69 19.09 15.91 -8.44
CA ILE A 69 18.42 15.45 -7.20
C ILE A 69 17.13 16.24 -6.98
N LYS A 70 17.19 17.57 -7.06
CA LYS A 70 16.01 18.44 -6.87
C LYS A 70 14.91 18.16 -7.89
N SER A 71 15.26 18.08 -9.18
CA SER A 71 14.29 17.81 -10.24
C SER A 71 13.67 16.42 -10.10
N LYS A 72 14.45 15.38 -9.81
CA LYS A 72 13.94 14.01 -9.57
C LYS A 72 13.05 13.94 -8.34
N ASN A 73 13.38 14.68 -7.29
CA ASN A 73 12.55 14.75 -6.09
C ASN A 73 11.22 15.45 -6.35
N ALA A 74 11.18 16.47 -7.20
CA ALA A 74 9.95 17.11 -7.63
C ALA A 74 9.03 16.14 -8.38
N VAL A 75 9.58 15.35 -9.32
CA VAL A 75 8.83 14.27 -10.00
C VAL A 75 8.28 13.28 -8.97
N MET A 76 9.12 12.85 -8.03
CA MET A 76 8.73 11.86 -7.03
C MET A 76 7.60 12.38 -6.14
N LEU A 77 7.69 13.63 -5.72
CA LEU A 77 6.64 14.26 -4.92
C LEU A 77 5.32 14.33 -5.69
N CYS A 78 5.36 14.73 -6.97
CA CYS A 78 4.17 14.75 -7.82
C CYS A 78 3.55 13.35 -7.96
N ASP A 79 4.37 12.32 -8.23
CA ASP A 79 3.90 10.95 -8.38
C ASP A 79 3.34 10.38 -7.06
N LEU A 80 4.02 10.62 -5.93
CA LEU A 80 3.56 10.22 -4.60
C LEU A 80 2.24 10.90 -4.24
N LEU A 81 2.11 12.21 -4.48
CA LEU A 81 0.88 12.96 -4.23
C LEU A 81 -0.25 12.45 -5.11
N PHE A 82 -0.05 12.39 -6.43
CA PHE A 82 -1.06 11.93 -7.36
C PHE A 82 -1.54 10.53 -7.00
N THR A 83 -0.62 9.60 -6.77
CA THR A 83 -0.96 8.21 -6.45
C THR A 83 -1.66 8.13 -5.10
N SER A 84 -1.12 8.75 -4.04
CA SER A 84 -1.76 8.71 -2.71
C SER A 84 -3.16 9.32 -2.73
N VAL A 85 -3.37 10.41 -3.47
CA VAL A 85 -4.67 11.07 -3.63
C VAL A 85 -5.66 10.16 -4.36
N VAL A 86 -5.27 9.57 -5.50
CA VAL A 86 -6.15 8.68 -6.27
C VAL A 86 -6.57 7.48 -5.43
N TRP A 87 -5.61 6.82 -4.79
CA TRP A 87 -5.88 5.64 -3.97
C TRP A 87 -6.68 5.97 -2.71
N ALA A 88 -6.41 7.11 -2.05
CA ALA A 88 -7.19 7.55 -0.90
C ALA A 88 -8.64 7.84 -1.25
N ASN A 89 -8.91 8.31 -2.48
CA ASN A 89 -10.27 8.62 -2.93
C ASN A 89 -11.03 7.42 -3.50
N ALA A 90 -10.38 6.29 -3.82
CA ALA A 90 -11.02 5.16 -4.48
C ALA A 90 -12.28 4.66 -3.73
N GLN A 91 -12.17 4.41 -2.42
CA GLN A 91 -13.32 3.96 -1.62
C GLN A 91 -14.38 5.06 -1.45
N TRP A 92 -13.98 6.33 -1.33
CA TRP A 92 -14.92 7.44 -1.24
C TRP A 92 -15.74 7.59 -2.53
N ILE A 93 -15.08 7.50 -3.70
CA ILE A 93 -15.74 7.52 -5.01
C ILE A 93 -16.69 6.32 -5.14
N SER A 94 -16.25 5.13 -4.76
CA SER A 94 -17.08 3.92 -4.77
C SER A 94 -18.34 4.06 -3.91
N ASN A 95 -18.20 4.61 -2.69
CA ASN A 95 -19.33 4.88 -1.81
C ASN A 95 -20.30 5.91 -2.41
N GLN A 96 -19.79 6.97 -3.03
CA GLN A 96 -20.63 7.98 -3.69
C GLN A 96 -21.36 7.43 -4.91
N ALA A 97 -20.65 6.66 -5.75
CA ALA A 97 -21.25 5.99 -6.89
C ALA A 97 -22.36 5.03 -6.44
N THR A 98 -22.11 4.23 -5.40
CA THR A 98 -23.12 3.33 -4.82
C THR A 98 -24.34 4.11 -4.35
N LYS A 99 -24.15 5.22 -3.64
CA LYS A 99 -25.25 6.07 -3.16
C LYS A 99 -26.03 6.70 -4.30
N PHE A 100 -25.34 7.20 -5.33
CA PHE A 100 -25.98 7.78 -6.52
C PHE A 100 -26.84 6.76 -7.26
N LEU A 101 -26.32 5.54 -7.46
CA LEU A 101 -27.00 4.50 -8.23
C LEU A 101 -28.14 3.81 -7.46
N THR A 102 -28.05 3.71 -6.13
CA THR A 102 -28.98 2.88 -5.34
C THR A 102 -29.81 3.66 -4.33
N GLY A 103 -29.50 4.94 -4.09
CA GLY A 103 -30.07 5.74 -3.01
C GLY A 103 -29.66 5.30 -1.59
N LYS A 104 -28.86 4.22 -1.46
CA LYS A 104 -28.49 3.61 -0.18
C LYS A 104 -27.27 4.30 0.43
N LYS A 105 -27.36 4.63 1.72
CA LYS A 105 -26.29 5.35 2.47
C LYS A 105 -25.39 4.43 3.28
N GLY A 106 -25.85 3.25 3.69
CA GLY A 106 -25.08 2.32 4.53
C GLY A 106 -24.32 1.26 3.72
N SER A 107 -23.68 0.30 4.41
CA SER A 107 -22.84 -0.70 3.76
C SER A 107 -23.64 -1.66 2.87
N SER A 108 -23.19 -1.88 1.63
CA SER A 108 -23.85 -2.79 0.67
C SER A 108 -23.96 -4.22 1.20
N ALA A 109 -22.94 -4.69 1.92
CA ALA A 109 -22.94 -6.02 2.52
C ALA A 109 -24.06 -6.20 3.57
N GLU A 110 -24.35 -5.16 4.35
CA GLU A 110 -25.35 -5.22 5.42
C GLU A 110 -26.79 -5.22 4.90
N TYR A 111 -27.07 -4.63 3.73
CA TYR A 111 -28.43 -4.58 3.18
C TYR A 111 -28.99 -5.94 2.77
N SER A 112 -28.16 -6.97 2.65
CA SER A 112 -28.60 -8.35 2.43
C SER A 112 -28.94 -9.09 3.74
N MET A 113 -28.62 -8.50 4.88
CA MET A 113 -28.64 -9.14 6.20
C MET A 113 -29.46 -8.39 7.25
N ALA A 114 -29.82 -7.13 6.99
CA ALA A 114 -30.55 -6.28 7.91
C ALA A 114 -31.49 -5.30 7.20
N ASN A 115 -32.51 -4.83 7.93
CA ASN A 115 -33.48 -3.86 7.42
C ASN A 115 -32.81 -2.52 7.09
N LYS A 116 -33.34 -1.86 6.04
CA LYS A 116 -32.82 -0.59 5.52
C LYS A 116 -32.65 0.48 6.59
N GLU A 117 -33.62 0.63 7.48
CA GLU A 117 -33.62 1.64 8.54
C GLU A 117 -32.45 1.48 9.50
N LEU A 118 -32.17 0.25 9.96
CA LEU A 118 -31.04 -0.05 10.84
C LEU A 118 -29.71 0.28 10.16
N VAL A 119 -29.56 -0.11 8.89
CA VAL A 119 -28.34 0.10 8.11
C VAL A 119 -28.10 1.58 7.83
N GLU A 120 -29.16 2.36 7.56
CA GLU A 120 -29.06 3.80 7.35
C GLU A 120 -28.78 4.56 8.64
N LYS A 121 -29.43 4.19 9.75
CA LYS A 121 -29.17 4.76 11.09
C LYS A 121 -27.70 4.61 11.48
N ARG A 122 -27.10 3.45 11.21
CA ARG A 122 -25.66 3.19 11.44
C ARG A 122 -24.74 4.10 10.62
N ALA A 123 -25.19 4.58 9.46
CA ALA A 123 -24.40 5.43 8.56
C ALA A 123 -24.53 6.94 8.87
N GLU A 124 -25.47 7.35 9.72
CA GLU A 124 -25.73 8.78 10.00
C GLU A 124 -24.52 9.52 10.57
N THR A 125 -23.80 8.91 11.51
CA THR A 125 -22.59 9.50 12.09
C THR A 125 -21.50 9.69 11.03
N HIS A 126 -21.42 8.78 10.06
CA HIS A 126 -20.51 8.94 8.93
C HIS A 126 -20.95 10.09 8.03
N GLU A 127 -22.23 10.18 7.66
CA GLU A 127 -22.73 11.28 6.80
C GLU A 127 -22.50 12.66 7.42
N LYS A 128 -22.67 12.79 8.75
CA LYS A 128 -22.38 14.04 9.48
C LYS A 128 -20.89 14.42 9.44
N ASN A 129 -20.00 13.43 9.50
CA ASN A 129 -18.56 13.65 9.65
C ASN A 129 -17.75 13.43 8.36
N LYS A 130 -18.38 13.06 7.23
CA LYS A 130 -17.70 12.64 6.00
C LYS A 130 -16.65 13.63 5.51
N LYS A 131 -16.99 14.93 5.48
CA LYS A 131 -16.09 15.99 5.00
C LYS A 131 -14.85 16.11 5.90
N LYS A 132 -15.03 16.03 7.22
CA LYS A 132 -13.91 16.09 8.19
C LYS A 132 -13.01 14.86 8.05
N LYS A 133 -13.59 13.66 7.95
CA LYS A 133 -12.84 12.40 7.74
C LYS A 133 -12.04 12.44 6.43
N TRP A 134 -12.70 12.87 5.35
CA TRP A 134 -12.07 13.00 4.03
C TRP A 134 -10.94 14.03 4.05
N LEU A 135 -11.16 15.23 4.58
CA LEU A 135 -10.09 16.24 4.72
C LEU A 135 -8.93 15.75 5.59
N GLY A 136 -9.24 15.04 6.69
CA GLY A 136 -8.23 14.47 7.58
C GLY A 136 -7.33 13.46 6.85
N VAL A 137 -7.92 12.52 6.10
CA VAL A 137 -7.11 11.52 5.36
C VAL A 137 -6.34 12.15 4.21
N MET A 138 -6.92 13.12 3.50
CA MET A 138 -6.23 13.86 2.44
C MET A 138 -5.04 14.66 2.97
N GLY A 139 -5.19 15.29 4.15
CA GLY A 139 -4.11 15.97 4.85
C GLY A 139 -2.98 15.01 5.24
N LEU A 140 -3.32 13.85 5.80
CA LEU A 140 -2.33 12.82 6.17
C LEU A 140 -1.59 12.27 4.93
N CYS A 141 -2.30 11.95 3.85
CA CYS A 141 -1.69 11.47 2.60
C CYS A 141 -0.73 12.50 2.00
N THR A 142 -1.12 13.78 2.02
CA THR A 142 -0.29 14.88 1.53
C THR A 142 0.95 15.06 2.39
N ALA A 143 0.79 15.11 3.71
CA ALA A 143 1.89 15.24 4.66
C ALA A 143 2.91 14.10 4.50
N MET A 144 2.44 12.85 4.39
CA MET A 144 3.32 11.69 4.22
C MET A 144 4.06 11.69 2.88
N SER A 145 3.42 12.14 1.80
CA SER A 145 4.08 12.30 0.50
C SER A 145 5.22 13.33 0.57
N ILE A 146 4.98 14.46 1.23
CA ILE A 146 5.98 15.52 1.44
C ILE A 146 7.13 15.02 2.33
N VAL A 147 6.82 14.37 3.46
CA VAL A 147 7.84 13.82 4.38
C VAL A 147 8.71 12.79 3.65
N THR A 148 8.10 11.87 2.90
CA THR A 148 8.83 10.84 2.15
C THR A 148 9.76 11.47 1.11
N ALA A 149 9.26 12.42 0.33
CA ALA A 149 10.09 13.15 -0.64
C ALA A 149 11.23 13.92 0.04
N GLY A 150 10.93 14.62 1.15
CA GLY A 150 11.92 15.34 1.94
C GLY A 150 13.04 14.45 2.47
N LEU A 151 12.70 13.26 2.98
CA LEU A 151 13.68 12.28 3.49
C LEU A 151 14.59 11.75 2.39
N VAL A 152 14.04 11.38 1.23
CA VAL A 152 14.84 10.91 0.08
C VAL A 152 15.75 12.02 -0.41
N ASN A 153 15.24 13.24 -0.59
CA ASN A 153 16.04 14.41 -0.99
C ASN A 153 17.20 14.67 -0.02
N LYS A 154 16.92 14.68 1.29
CA LYS A 154 17.94 14.87 2.34
C LYS A 154 18.99 13.77 2.32
N SER A 155 18.58 12.52 2.10
CA SER A 155 19.49 11.36 2.03
C SER A 155 20.45 11.41 0.84
N LEU A 156 20.02 11.94 -0.32
CA LEU A 156 20.87 12.09 -1.51
C LEU A 156 21.79 13.32 -1.44
N LEU A 157 21.42 14.34 -0.65
CA LEU A 157 22.22 15.56 -0.49
C LEU A 157 23.30 15.43 0.60
N THR A 158 23.13 14.53 1.57
CA THR A 158 24.00 14.44 2.75
C THR A 158 25.10 13.38 2.56
N LYS A 159 26.37 13.77 2.78
CA LYS A 159 27.55 12.89 2.58
C LYS A 159 27.77 11.86 3.69
N LYS A 160 27.31 12.12 4.92
CA LYS A 160 27.35 11.19 6.06
C LYS A 160 25.99 11.16 6.74
N THR A 161 25.40 9.98 6.86
CA THR A 161 24.10 9.80 7.50
C THR A 161 24.18 8.64 8.50
N GLY A 162 23.57 8.83 9.67
CA GLY A 162 23.44 7.81 10.71
C GLY A 162 22.00 7.33 10.85
N GLY A 163 21.82 6.13 11.41
CA GLY A 163 20.49 5.58 11.75
C GLY A 163 19.55 5.39 10.55
N PHE A 164 18.27 5.75 10.72
CA PHE A 164 17.22 5.56 9.71
C PHE A 164 17.49 6.26 8.38
N LEU A 165 18.17 7.41 8.40
CA LEU A 165 18.50 8.15 7.16
C LEU A 165 19.51 7.37 6.29
N LYS A 166 20.38 6.55 6.91
CA LYS A 166 21.30 5.65 6.20
C LYS A 166 20.55 4.54 5.47
N TYR A 167 19.54 3.95 6.13
CA TYR A 167 18.66 2.98 5.49
C TYR A 167 17.92 3.59 4.28
N VAL A 168 17.38 4.80 4.43
CA VAL A 168 16.75 5.53 3.31
C VAL A 168 17.76 5.79 2.19
N GLN A 169 18.99 6.21 2.53
CA GLN A 169 20.07 6.46 1.56
C GLN A 169 20.46 5.20 0.78
N ASP A 170 20.62 4.07 1.46
CA ASP A 170 20.96 2.77 0.86
C ASP A 170 19.85 2.28 -0.09
N LYS A 171 18.61 2.72 0.12
CA LYS A 171 17.48 2.39 -0.74
C LYS A 171 17.20 3.46 -1.80
N ALA A 172 17.60 4.71 -1.59
CA ALA A 172 17.39 5.84 -2.50
C ALA A 172 18.02 5.63 -3.89
N VAL A 173 19.12 4.85 -3.95
CA VAL A 173 19.77 4.47 -5.20
C VAL A 173 18.92 3.55 -6.09
N ASN A 174 17.93 2.85 -5.52
CA ASN A 174 17.03 1.95 -6.24
C ASN A 174 15.81 2.65 -6.85
N PHE A 175 15.66 3.96 -6.62
CA PHE A 175 14.63 4.78 -7.24
C PHE A 175 15.08 5.20 -8.64
N ASP A 176 15.01 4.27 -9.59
CA ASP A 176 15.40 4.51 -10.97
C ASP A 176 14.17 4.52 -11.89
N TYR A 177 13.75 5.72 -12.30
CA TYR A 177 12.64 5.95 -13.24
C TYR A 177 12.79 5.26 -14.60
N LYS A 178 14.01 4.80 -14.95
CA LYS A 178 14.28 4.11 -16.22
C LYS A 178 13.77 2.67 -16.24
N LYS A 179 13.73 2.03 -15.07
CA LYS A 179 13.11 0.72 -14.90
C LYS A 179 11.72 1.00 -14.34
N GLY A 180 10.74 1.23 -15.22
CA GLY A 180 9.36 1.68 -14.91
C GLY A 180 8.54 0.81 -13.94
N VAL A 181 9.20 -0.05 -13.18
CA VAL A 181 8.71 -1.00 -12.17
C VAL A 181 9.05 -0.55 -10.74
N TYR A 182 9.89 0.47 -10.52
CA TYR A 182 10.42 0.76 -9.17
C TYR A 182 10.12 2.17 -8.64
N MET A 183 8.94 2.32 -8.02
CA MET A 183 9.00 2.64 -6.59
C MET A 183 9.56 1.38 -5.92
N PRO A 184 10.75 1.40 -5.28
CA PRO A 184 11.12 0.26 -4.44
C PRO A 184 9.95 -0.04 -3.49
N LYS A 185 9.81 -1.29 -3.04
CA LYS A 185 8.65 -1.73 -2.24
C LYS A 185 8.28 -0.75 -1.11
N PHE A 186 9.22 0.06 -0.62
CA PHE A 186 9.03 1.09 0.40
C PHE A 186 8.10 2.27 0.00
N PRO A 187 8.35 3.10 -1.03
CA PRO A 187 7.36 4.09 -1.44
C PRO A 187 6.03 3.51 -1.87
N LEU A 188 6.03 2.34 -2.52
CA LEU A 188 4.78 1.65 -2.87
C LEU A 188 4.04 1.22 -1.59
N PHE A 189 4.75 0.73 -0.58
CA PHE A 189 4.21 0.43 0.74
C PHE A 189 3.64 1.67 1.42
N LEU A 190 4.34 2.81 1.37
CA LEU A 190 3.84 4.05 1.97
C LEU A 190 2.57 4.53 1.25
N VAL A 191 2.53 4.45 -0.07
CA VAL A 191 1.33 4.79 -0.85
C VAL A 191 0.19 3.80 -0.61
N ALA A 192 0.48 2.50 -0.54
CA ALA A 192 -0.52 1.46 -0.26
C ALA A 192 -1.08 1.62 1.15
N PHE A 193 -0.23 1.76 2.15
CA PHE A 193 -0.65 1.86 3.56
C PHE A 193 -1.36 3.18 3.86
N PHE A 194 -0.78 4.31 3.49
CA PHE A 194 -1.34 5.63 3.82
C PHE A 194 -2.40 6.10 2.81
N GLY A 195 -2.22 5.81 1.52
CA GLY A 195 -3.20 6.13 0.48
C GLY A 195 -4.36 5.14 0.50
N ALA A 196 -4.12 3.89 0.09
CA ALA A 196 -5.19 2.90 -0.05
C ALA A 196 -5.75 2.45 1.30
N GLY A 197 -4.89 2.14 2.28
CA GLY A 197 -5.25 1.66 3.61
C GLY A 197 -6.07 2.68 4.38
N LEU A 198 -5.44 3.78 4.83
CA LEU A 198 -6.14 4.79 5.61
C LEU A 198 -7.30 5.43 4.82
N GLY A 199 -7.15 5.63 3.51
CA GLY A 199 -8.23 6.10 2.64
C GLY A 199 -9.47 5.23 2.74
N THR A 200 -9.30 3.92 2.52
CA THR A 200 -10.40 2.93 2.58
C THR A 200 -11.02 2.83 3.97
N LEU A 201 -10.19 2.80 5.03
CA LEU A 201 -10.69 2.72 6.41
C LEU A 201 -11.45 3.99 6.83
N SER A 202 -10.96 5.17 6.44
CA SER A 202 -11.64 6.44 6.73
C SER A 202 -13.00 6.57 6.04
N ALA A 203 -13.15 5.92 4.88
CA ALA A 203 -14.37 5.89 4.09
C ALA A 203 -15.42 4.92 4.67
N ALA A 204 -15.09 4.09 5.65
CA ALA A 204 -16.05 3.19 6.29
C ALA A 204 -17.24 3.96 6.87
N ARG A 205 -18.45 3.50 6.55
CA ARG A 205 -19.73 4.13 6.92
C ARG A 205 -20.16 3.82 8.34
N ASN A 206 -19.71 2.69 8.89
CA ASN A 206 -19.99 2.27 10.26
C ASN A 206 -18.87 1.37 10.81
N LYS A 207 -19.01 0.91 12.06
CA LYS A 207 -18.00 0.06 12.73
C LYS A 207 -17.87 -1.34 12.11
N THR A 208 -18.97 -1.92 11.66
CA THR A 208 -18.99 -3.25 11.04
C THR A 208 -18.24 -3.23 9.70
N GLU A 209 -18.51 -2.25 8.86
CA GLU A 209 -17.77 -2.00 7.62
C GLU A 209 -16.31 -1.64 7.89
N LEU A 210 -15.99 -0.90 8.96
CA LEU A 210 -14.59 -0.63 9.32
C LEU A 210 -13.82 -1.92 9.65
N LYS A 211 -14.41 -2.83 10.42
CA LYS A 211 -13.77 -4.14 10.72
C LYS A 211 -13.57 -4.94 9.44
N ASP A 212 -14.60 -5.01 8.60
CA ASP A 212 -14.56 -5.69 7.31
C ASP A 212 -13.42 -5.16 6.42
N LEU A 213 -13.38 -3.85 6.20
CA LEU A 213 -12.35 -3.19 5.40
C LEU A 213 -10.96 -3.34 6.03
N SER A 214 -10.84 -3.32 7.37
CA SER A 214 -9.56 -3.55 8.07
C SER A 214 -9.00 -4.93 7.76
N ILE A 215 -9.86 -5.96 7.75
CA ILE A 215 -9.44 -7.33 7.44
C ILE A 215 -9.12 -7.46 5.96
N ARG A 216 -9.96 -6.94 5.06
CA ARG A 216 -9.72 -7.04 3.61
C ARG A 216 -8.44 -6.32 3.21
N VAL A 217 -8.28 -5.06 3.61
CA VAL A 217 -7.10 -4.27 3.26
C VAL A 217 -5.85 -4.80 3.96
N GLY A 218 -5.94 -5.12 5.25
CA GLY A 218 -4.81 -5.71 5.99
C GLY A 218 -4.37 -7.05 5.39
N SER A 219 -5.31 -7.90 4.97
CA SER A 219 -4.99 -9.16 4.29
C SER A 219 -4.38 -8.93 2.91
N LEU A 220 -4.90 -7.97 2.14
CA LEU A 220 -4.36 -7.60 0.84
C LEU A 220 -2.93 -7.08 0.96
N ASP A 221 -2.65 -6.18 1.89
CA ASP A 221 -1.32 -5.65 2.15
C ASP A 221 -0.37 -6.76 2.64
N ALA A 222 -0.79 -7.58 3.60
CA ALA A 222 0.03 -8.69 4.10
C ALA A 222 0.37 -9.68 2.97
N LEU A 223 -0.62 -10.08 2.18
CA LEU A 223 -0.40 -11.04 1.09
C LEU A 223 0.43 -10.45 -0.06
N TYR A 224 0.27 -9.15 -0.36
CA TYR A 224 1.05 -8.47 -1.39
C TYR A 224 2.52 -8.24 -1.00
N PHE A 225 2.78 -7.84 0.25
CA PHE A 225 4.15 -7.51 0.68
C PHE A 225 4.94 -8.73 1.20
N THR A 226 4.29 -9.73 1.78
CA THR A 226 4.95 -10.88 2.42
C THR A 226 4.34 -12.25 2.10
N GLY A 227 3.15 -12.32 1.50
CA GLY A 227 2.45 -13.58 1.25
C GLY A 227 3.16 -14.50 0.27
N ASP A 228 3.73 -13.96 -0.80
CA ASP A 228 4.51 -14.70 -1.78
C ASP A 228 5.72 -15.40 -1.14
N LEU A 229 6.47 -14.66 -0.32
CA LEU A 229 7.63 -15.16 0.42
C LEU A 229 7.23 -16.22 1.45
N ALA A 230 6.16 -15.99 2.22
CA ALA A 230 5.70 -16.91 3.25
C ALA A 230 5.22 -18.24 2.66
N ILE A 231 4.35 -18.19 1.65
CA ILE A 231 3.79 -19.39 1.01
C ILE A 231 4.89 -20.16 0.28
N ALA A 232 5.75 -19.47 -0.49
CA ALA A 232 6.86 -20.13 -1.17
C ALA A 232 7.84 -20.77 -0.18
N SER A 233 8.12 -20.13 0.96
CA SER A 233 8.99 -20.67 2.02
C SER A 233 8.41 -21.94 2.62
N ILE A 234 7.11 -21.94 2.95
CA ILE A 234 6.42 -23.10 3.52
C ILE A 234 6.41 -24.25 2.52
N LEU A 235 5.99 -24.00 1.28
CA LEU A 235 5.93 -25.02 0.24
C LEU A 235 7.32 -25.58 -0.10
N SER A 236 8.34 -24.73 -0.17
CA SER A 236 9.72 -25.17 -0.43
C SER A 236 10.27 -26.03 0.70
N ARG A 237 10.02 -25.67 1.97
CA ARG A 237 10.38 -26.51 3.12
C ARG A 237 9.69 -27.87 3.09
N LEU A 238 8.41 -27.89 2.71
CA LEU A 238 7.66 -29.14 2.56
C LEU A 238 8.27 -30.00 1.46
N CYS A 239 8.54 -29.43 0.28
CA CYS A 239 9.16 -30.16 -0.83
C CYS A 239 10.56 -30.67 -0.50
N ASP A 240 11.39 -29.89 0.18
CA ASP A 240 12.72 -30.33 0.62
C ASP A 240 12.60 -31.51 1.60
N LYS A 241 11.62 -31.48 2.51
CA LYS A 241 11.37 -32.57 3.45
C LYS A 241 10.81 -33.83 2.78
N THR A 242 9.83 -33.70 1.87
CA THR A 242 9.10 -34.84 1.31
C THR A 242 9.75 -35.41 0.05
N PHE A 243 10.28 -34.55 -0.82
CA PHE A 243 10.81 -34.94 -2.13
C PHE A 243 12.34 -34.86 -2.21
N LYS A 244 13.01 -34.50 -1.10
CA LYS A 244 14.47 -34.33 -1.00
C LYS A 244 15.00 -33.37 -2.07
N THR A 245 14.31 -32.24 -2.26
CA THR A 245 14.76 -31.14 -3.11
C THR A 245 15.75 -30.23 -2.37
N ASP A 246 16.38 -29.31 -3.10
CA ASP A 246 17.31 -28.30 -2.55
C ASP A 246 16.82 -26.89 -2.92
N LEU A 247 15.66 -26.53 -2.38
CA LEU A 247 14.98 -25.27 -2.67
C LEU A 247 15.28 -24.19 -1.63
N MET A 248 15.69 -24.58 -0.42
CA MET A 248 15.98 -23.68 0.69
C MET A 248 17.49 -23.54 0.93
N LYS A 249 18.07 -22.35 0.72
CA LYS A 249 19.47 -22.07 1.06
C LYS A 249 19.59 -21.43 2.45
N LYS A 250 20.42 -22.01 3.34
CA LYS A 250 20.63 -21.54 4.72
C LYS A 250 21.16 -20.10 4.80
N GLU A 251 21.94 -19.66 3.81
CA GLU A 251 22.53 -18.32 3.75
C GLU A 251 21.48 -17.20 3.64
N TYR A 252 20.35 -17.46 2.99
CA TYR A 252 19.30 -16.45 2.81
C TYR A 252 18.58 -16.04 4.12
N SER A 253 18.69 -16.86 5.18
CA SER A 253 18.07 -16.57 6.49
C SER A 253 18.81 -15.52 7.33
N LYS A 254 20.06 -15.17 6.98
CA LYS A 254 20.93 -14.35 7.84
C LYS A 254 20.70 -12.84 7.75
N ASN A 255 19.99 -12.34 6.73
CA ASN A 255 20.07 -10.91 6.38
C ASN A 255 18.91 -10.02 6.84
N ASN A 256 17.79 -10.53 7.40
CA ASN A 256 16.70 -9.69 7.95
C ASN A 256 15.72 -10.48 8.85
N LEU A 257 15.00 -9.79 9.77
CA LEU A 257 14.01 -10.39 10.68
C LEU A 257 12.95 -11.22 9.93
N TRP A 258 12.42 -10.71 8.81
CA TRP A 258 11.46 -11.41 7.97
C TRP A 258 12.03 -12.69 7.33
N ASN A 259 13.31 -12.68 6.95
CA ASN A 259 13.97 -13.86 6.39
C ASN A 259 14.30 -14.92 7.44
N LYS A 260 14.28 -14.57 8.74
CA LYS A 260 14.37 -15.55 9.84
C LYS A 260 13.06 -16.30 10.01
N ILE A 261 11.93 -15.60 9.86
CA ILE A 261 10.58 -16.19 9.99
C ILE A 261 10.22 -16.97 8.73
N PHE A 262 10.34 -16.34 7.55
CA PHE A 262 10.07 -16.90 6.23
C PHE A 262 11.34 -16.78 5.36
N PRO A 263 12.29 -17.72 5.46
CA PRO A 263 13.46 -17.71 4.62
C PRO A 263 13.05 -17.84 3.15
N PRO A 264 13.58 -16.99 2.25
CA PRO A 264 13.16 -17.02 0.85
C PRO A 264 13.67 -18.29 0.18
N ALA A 265 12.84 -18.85 -0.70
CA ALA A 265 13.25 -19.93 -1.59
C ALA A 265 14.32 -19.43 -2.58
N GLN A 266 15.14 -20.35 -3.09
CA GLN A 266 16.10 -20.05 -4.16
C GLN A 266 15.36 -19.54 -5.40
N LYS A 267 15.95 -18.58 -6.12
CA LYS A 267 15.43 -18.17 -7.42
C LYS A 267 15.57 -19.31 -8.41
N ILE A 268 14.59 -19.46 -9.30
CA ILE A 268 14.57 -20.54 -10.30
C ILE A 268 15.87 -20.59 -11.13
N ASP A 269 16.42 -19.42 -11.47
CA ASP A 269 17.65 -19.29 -12.25
C ASP A 269 18.91 -19.77 -11.51
N GLU A 270 18.88 -19.78 -10.17
CA GLU A 270 20.01 -20.17 -9.31
C GLU A 270 19.99 -21.67 -8.95
N ILE A 271 18.88 -22.36 -9.24
CA ILE A 271 18.74 -23.80 -8.99
C ILE A 271 19.45 -24.54 -10.12
N THR A 272 20.42 -25.41 -9.81
CA THR A 272 21.15 -26.17 -10.85
C THR A 272 20.49 -27.52 -11.16
N ASN A 273 19.80 -28.12 -10.19
CA ASN A 273 19.17 -29.44 -10.34
C ASN A 273 17.83 -29.36 -11.08
N ILE A 274 17.68 -30.13 -12.17
CA ILE A 274 16.45 -30.20 -13.00
C ILE A 274 15.21 -30.62 -12.18
N LYS A 275 15.36 -31.57 -11.24
CA LYS A 275 14.27 -31.99 -10.36
C LYS A 275 13.81 -30.82 -9.50
N SER A 276 14.72 -30.15 -8.80
CA SER A 276 14.42 -28.97 -7.98
C SER A 276 13.81 -27.82 -8.82
N LYS A 277 14.26 -27.60 -10.06
CA LYS A 277 13.64 -26.61 -10.97
C LYS A 277 12.17 -26.90 -11.26
N LYS A 278 11.80 -28.17 -11.51
CA LYS A 278 10.40 -28.57 -11.73
C LYS A 278 9.52 -28.29 -10.50
N TYR A 279 10.02 -28.64 -9.31
CA TYR A 279 9.31 -28.33 -8.06
C TYR A 279 9.22 -26.83 -7.79
N ALA A 280 10.27 -26.05 -8.09
CA ALA A 280 10.24 -24.59 -7.95
C ALA A 280 9.17 -23.94 -8.85
N LEU A 281 9.03 -24.40 -10.10
CA LEU A 281 7.97 -23.95 -10.99
C LEU A 281 6.57 -24.37 -10.49
N GLY A 282 6.44 -25.59 -9.96
CA GLY A 282 5.21 -26.05 -9.31
C GLY A 282 4.83 -25.21 -8.10
N ILE A 283 5.82 -24.84 -7.26
CA ILE A 283 5.64 -23.98 -6.09
C ILE A 283 5.22 -22.56 -6.49
N TYR A 284 5.76 -22.03 -7.59
CA TYR A 284 5.32 -20.74 -8.12
C TYR A 284 3.80 -20.74 -8.42
N TRP A 285 3.33 -21.73 -9.18
CA TRP A 285 1.90 -21.85 -9.50
C TRP A 285 1.04 -22.16 -8.27
N ALA A 286 1.50 -23.05 -7.39
CA ALA A 286 0.81 -23.36 -6.14
C ALA A 286 0.71 -22.13 -5.23
N SER A 287 1.74 -21.28 -5.21
CA SER A 287 1.74 -20.03 -4.44
C SER A 287 0.72 -19.04 -5.02
N MET A 288 0.67 -18.89 -6.35
CA MET A 288 -0.33 -18.06 -7.02
C MET A 288 -1.76 -18.55 -6.73
N LEU A 289 -2.02 -19.85 -6.88
CA LEU A 289 -3.32 -20.45 -6.57
C LEU A 289 -3.69 -20.29 -5.10
N SER A 290 -2.73 -20.41 -4.18
CA SER A 290 -2.94 -20.20 -2.75
C SER A 290 -3.31 -18.75 -2.44
N LEU A 291 -2.61 -17.78 -3.06
CA LEU A 291 -2.93 -16.36 -2.93
C LEU A 291 -4.33 -16.05 -3.49
N MET A 292 -4.67 -16.61 -4.65
CA MET A 292 -6.02 -16.50 -5.22
C MET A 292 -7.08 -17.12 -4.30
N GLY A 293 -6.80 -18.30 -3.73
CA GLY A 293 -7.69 -18.98 -2.79
C GLY A 293 -7.94 -18.15 -1.53
N LEU A 294 -6.88 -17.61 -0.95
CA LEU A 294 -6.94 -16.78 0.26
C LEU A 294 -7.70 -15.48 0.01
N LEU A 295 -7.38 -14.73 -1.05
CA LEU A 295 -8.02 -13.46 -1.35
C LEU A 295 -9.45 -13.63 -1.89
N GLY A 296 -9.69 -14.64 -2.71
CA GLY A 296 -10.95 -14.86 -3.41
C GLY A 296 -12.02 -15.56 -2.57
N PHE A 297 -11.62 -16.43 -1.63
CA PHE A 297 -12.57 -17.26 -0.88
C PHE A 297 -12.40 -17.12 0.64
N ALA A 298 -11.19 -17.29 1.17
CA ALA A 298 -10.98 -17.34 2.62
C ALA A 298 -11.28 -15.98 3.29
N VAL A 299 -10.71 -14.90 2.77
CA VAL A 299 -10.93 -13.55 3.30
C VAL A 299 -12.41 -13.17 3.23
N PRO A 300 -13.12 -13.29 2.09
CA PRO A 300 -14.56 -13.04 2.04
C PRO A 300 -15.39 -13.92 2.99
N ALA A 301 -15.05 -15.20 3.16
CA ALA A 301 -15.78 -16.08 4.07
C ALA A 301 -15.64 -15.63 5.54
N ILE A 302 -14.44 -15.26 5.96
CA ILE A 302 -14.17 -14.74 7.30
C ILE A 302 -14.93 -13.43 7.52
N THR A 303 -14.84 -12.49 6.58
CA THR A 303 -15.49 -11.20 6.77
C THR A 303 -17.01 -11.31 6.77
N ASN A 304 -17.60 -12.11 5.88
CA ASN A 304 -19.05 -12.37 5.88
C ASN A 304 -19.53 -12.97 7.21
N LYS A 305 -18.76 -13.92 7.79
CA LYS A 305 -19.08 -14.52 9.09
C LYS A 305 -19.07 -13.47 10.21
N LEU A 306 -18.09 -12.56 10.21
CA LEU A 306 -17.99 -11.49 11.21
C LEU A 306 -19.10 -10.46 11.04
N THR A 307 -19.42 -10.05 9.82
CA THR A 307 -20.52 -9.12 9.53
C THR A 307 -21.85 -9.69 10.02
N ARG A 308 -22.14 -10.98 9.76
CA ARG A 308 -23.35 -11.65 10.26
C ARG A 308 -23.43 -11.62 11.78
N LYS A 309 -22.36 -12.00 12.46
CA LYS A 309 -22.29 -11.98 13.93
C LYS A 309 -22.54 -10.60 14.52
N ASP A 310 -21.96 -9.55 13.93
CA ASP A 310 -22.16 -8.16 14.38
C ASP A 310 -23.62 -7.72 14.18
N ILE A 311 -24.27 -8.16 13.10
CA ILE A 311 -25.69 -7.86 12.84
C ILE A 311 -26.60 -8.60 13.82
N GLU A 312 -26.40 -9.89 14.02
CA GLU A 312 -27.17 -10.72 14.96
C GLU A 312 -27.11 -10.15 16.39
N GLN A 313 -25.93 -9.75 16.84
CA GLN A 313 -25.75 -9.16 18.17
C GLN A 313 -26.51 -7.84 18.35
N ASP A 314 -26.57 -7.01 17.32
CA ASP A 314 -27.27 -5.73 17.39
C ASP A 314 -28.79 -5.89 17.28
N LEU A 315 -29.26 -6.85 16.48
CA LEU A 315 -30.69 -7.21 16.45
C LEU A 315 -31.14 -7.73 17.82
N ALA A 316 -30.35 -8.60 18.46
CA ALA A 316 -30.63 -9.09 19.81
C ALA A 316 -30.66 -7.96 20.86
N LYS A 317 -29.77 -6.96 20.74
CA LYS A 317 -29.80 -5.77 21.61
C LYS A 317 -31.03 -4.91 21.37
N GLN A 318 -31.45 -4.72 20.12
CA GLN A 318 -32.67 -3.98 19.81
C GLN A 318 -33.91 -4.67 20.36
N SER A 319 -34.02 -6.00 20.23
CA SER A 319 -35.14 -6.75 20.79
C SER A 319 -35.16 -6.64 22.32
N LEU A 320 -34.01 -6.75 22.98
CA LEU A 320 -33.91 -6.56 24.45
C LEU A 320 -34.31 -5.14 24.88
N ASN A 321 -33.86 -4.11 24.18
CA ASN A 321 -34.22 -2.73 24.50
C ASN A 321 -35.71 -2.46 24.26
N ASN A 322 -36.30 -3.03 23.21
CA ASN A 322 -37.73 -2.92 22.96
C ASN A 322 -38.54 -3.63 24.06
N ILE A 323 -38.11 -4.80 24.52
CA ILE A 323 -38.72 -5.51 25.66
C ILE A 323 -38.63 -4.68 26.94
N HIS A 324 -37.47 -4.06 27.22
CA HIS A 324 -37.33 -3.17 28.37
C HIS A 324 -38.24 -1.95 28.30
N ASN A 325 -38.28 -1.26 27.16
CA ASN A 325 -39.17 -0.11 26.97
C ASN A 325 -40.65 -0.50 27.08
N LEU A 326 -41.04 -1.68 26.58
CA LEU A 326 -42.39 -2.21 26.76
C LEU A 326 -42.68 -2.49 28.23
N SER A 327 -41.75 -3.15 28.93
CA SER A 327 -41.86 -3.39 30.38
C SER A 327 -41.97 -2.08 31.15
N ASP A 328 -41.38 -1.00 30.63
CA ASP A 328 -41.43 0.30 31.25
C ASP A 328 -42.78 1.02 31.10
N LEU A 329 -43.47 0.79 29.98
CA LEU A 329 -44.81 1.29 29.68
C LEU A 329 -45.94 0.51 30.36
N ILE A 330 -45.64 -0.70 30.85
CA ILE A 330 -46.60 -1.54 31.56
C ILE A 330 -46.72 -1.06 33.02
N SER A 331 -47.96 -0.87 33.49
CA SER A 331 -48.24 -0.44 34.87
C SER A 331 -47.54 -1.35 35.89
N PRO A 332 -47.18 -0.88 37.09
CA PRO A 332 -46.42 -1.66 38.09
C PRO A 332 -47.02 -3.04 38.35
N LYS A 333 -48.35 -3.12 38.39
CA LYS A 333 -49.12 -4.36 38.63
C LYS A 333 -48.98 -5.39 37.49
N SER A 334 -48.86 -4.90 36.26
CA SER A 334 -48.68 -5.73 35.07
C SER A 334 -47.20 -6.06 34.78
N ARG A 335 -46.23 -5.34 35.40
CA ARG A 335 -44.81 -5.76 35.41
C ARG A 335 -44.59 -7.00 36.27
N GLU A 336 -45.31 -7.16 37.38
CA GLU A 336 -45.21 -8.36 38.22
C GLU A 336 -45.74 -9.60 37.48
N ILE A 337 -46.91 -9.48 36.84
CA ILE A 337 -47.50 -10.55 36.02
C ILE A 337 -46.58 -10.93 34.86
N PHE A 338 -45.97 -9.95 34.18
CA PHE A 338 -45.00 -10.22 33.10
C PHE A 338 -43.73 -10.90 33.61
N LYS A 339 -43.24 -10.53 34.80
CA LYS A 339 -42.06 -11.18 35.43
C LYS A 339 -42.34 -12.62 35.85
N GLU A 340 -43.57 -12.95 36.25
CA GLU A 340 -43.98 -14.34 36.51
C GLU A 340 -44.07 -15.14 35.21
N PHE A 341 -44.63 -14.57 34.14
CA PHE A 341 -44.78 -15.23 32.84
C PHE A 341 -43.45 -15.53 32.13
N VAL A 342 -42.44 -14.67 32.30
CA VAL A 342 -41.10 -14.88 31.70
C VAL A 342 -40.26 -15.89 32.49
N LYS A 343 -40.67 -16.22 33.72
CA LYS A 343 -39.98 -17.23 34.57
C LYS A 343 -40.56 -18.64 34.44
N SER A 344 -41.74 -18.81 33.84
CA SER A 344 -42.27 -20.10 33.39
C SER A 344 -41.77 -20.45 32.00
#